data_AF-A0A7X7MFI5-F1
#
_entry.id   AF-A0A7X7MFI5-F1
#
_cell.length_a   1.000
_cell.length_b   1.000
_cell.length_c   1.000
_cell.angle_alpha   90.00
_cell.angle_beta   90.00
_cell.angle_gamma   90.00
#
_symmetry.space_group_name_H-M   'P 1'
#
loop_
_entity.id
_entity.type
_entity.pdbx_description
1 polymer ?
#
loop_
_entity_poly.entity_id
_entity_poly.type
_entity_poly.pdbx_seq_one_letter_code
_entity_poly.pdbx_strand_id
1 'polypeptide(L)'
;MLLRASQRGVRERGDYLTRKAHPVVFDGAGLDLLRMVTLAHDLATNSLPPVALLRTIDEPRAAPGRDFFDLANGEVLFDSPAAVARIVRGMAYTRRISVDGRASRNPMPSPLKAHWVLLQGDPGKVRITPRAGEPLIADIEVDYHGGGFPAATNSPLRTSRVEIALIVENGAHFSPPAFVTFCYLNHELRKYAGDGRILAVDYRGAAGRYTDPALSLPKQWIDLYLYDARNRLTGWTRVRGGESEGFTPDGARVLTRDAHGRALTARVVSYLRREGRDDAGHPTLELVQTDTDRVRRYRYASDDDTLGEPVDESRQPATD
;
A
#
# COMPACT_ATOMS: atom_id res chain seq x y z
N MET A 1 -8.49 9.30 -22.50
CA MET A 1 -9.60 8.45 -22.98
C MET A 1 -9.32 7.91 -24.38
N LEU A 2 -9.06 8.76 -25.38
CA LEU A 2 -8.80 8.34 -26.78
C LEU A 2 -7.77 7.21 -26.94
N LEU A 3 -6.58 7.35 -26.36
CA LEU A 3 -5.53 6.30 -26.38
C LEU A 3 -6.05 4.94 -25.88
N ARG A 4 -6.90 4.95 -24.85
CA ARG A 4 -7.44 3.76 -24.18
C ARG A 4 -8.57 3.13 -24.99
N ALA A 5 -9.47 3.96 -25.51
CA ALA A 5 -10.58 3.53 -26.35
C ALA A 5 -10.12 3.00 -27.72
N SER A 6 -8.91 3.37 -28.16
CA SER A 6 -8.35 3.00 -29.46
C SER A 6 -7.40 1.80 -29.41
N GLN A 7 -7.34 1.09 -28.28
CA GLN A 7 -6.60 -0.17 -28.22
C GLN A 7 -7.30 -1.22 -29.10
N ARG A 8 -6.54 -1.98 -29.91
CA ARG A 8 -7.08 -3.02 -30.80
C ARG A 8 -7.87 -4.11 -30.06
N GLY A 9 -7.55 -4.32 -28.78
CA GLY A 9 -8.27 -5.25 -27.90
C GLY A 9 -9.62 -4.74 -27.38
N VAL A 10 -9.89 -3.43 -27.50
CA VAL A 10 -11.13 -2.78 -27.05
C VAL A 10 -12.11 -2.76 -28.22
N ARG A 11 -12.94 -3.79 -28.34
CA ARG A 11 -13.83 -3.98 -29.48
C ARG A 11 -15.23 -3.50 -29.18
N GLU A 12 -15.66 -3.68 -27.94
CA GLU A 12 -17.00 -3.30 -27.47
C GLU A 12 -16.93 -2.15 -26.47
N ARG A 13 -18.04 -1.44 -26.29
CA ARG A 13 -18.11 -0.32 -25.34
C ARG A 13 -17.73 -0.75 -23.91
N GLY A 14 -18.17 -1.94 -23.50
CA GLY A 14 -17.87 -2.50 -22.18
C GLY A 14 -16.38 -2.80 -21.95
N ASP A 15 -15.59 -3.03 -23.01
CA ASP A 15 -14.16 -3.30 -22.89
C ASP A 15 -13.40 -2.11 -22.28
N TYR A 16 -13.93 -0.88 -22.43
CA TYR A 16 -13.37 0.30 -21.79
C TYR A 16 -13.38 0.20 -20.26
N LEU A 17 -14.33 -0.51 -19.66
CA LEU A 17 -14.44 -0.70 -18.22
C LEU A 17 -13.59 -1.87 -17.70
N THR A 18 -12.63 -2.34 -18.50
CA THR A 18 -11.80 -3.51 -18.18
C THR A 18 -10.32 -3.19 -18.37
N ARG A 19 -9.46 -4.11 -17.91
CA ARG A 19 -8.01 -4.06 -18.15
C ARG A 19 -7.62 -3.96 -19.63
N LYS A 20 -8.49 -4.33 -20.58
CA LYS A 20 -8.19 -4.25 -22.03
C LYS A 20 -7.90 -2.81 -22.48
N ALA A 21 -8.65 -1.84 -21.95
CA ALA A 21 -8.43 -0.41 -22.23
C ALA A 21 -7.40 0.23 -21.29
N HIS A 22 -7.05 -0.47 -20.20
CA HIS A 22 -6.22 0.02 -19.13
C HIS A 22 -5.09 -0.96 -18.78
N PRO A 23 -4.24 -1.36 -19.74
CA PRO A 23 -3.13 -2.25 -19.43
C PRO A 23 -2.10 -1.54 -18.54
N VAL A 24 -1.35 -2.33 -17.76
CA VAL A 24 -0.24 -1.84 -16.92
C VAL A 24 0.82 -1.09 -17.74
N VAL A 25 1.03 -1.55 -18.99
CA VAL A 25 1.93 -0.93 -19.97
C VAL A 25 1.21 -0.86 -21.31
N PHE A 26 1.26 0.29 -21.97
CA PHE A 26 0.75 0.45 -23.33
C PHE A 26 1.80 -0.05 -24.33
N ASP A 27 1.41 -0.96 -25.21
CA ASP A 27 2.20 -1.38 -26.36
C ASP A 27 1.73 -0.63 -27.60
N GLY A 28 2.66 0.04 -28.29
CA GLY A 28 2.37 0.77 -29.52
C GLY A 28 1.80 -0.13 -30.62
N ALA A 29 2.19 -1.41 -30.68
CA ALA A 29 1.62 -2.37 -31.64
C ALA A 29 0.13 -2.64 -31.36
N GLY A 30 -0.30 -2.50 -30.11
CA GLY A 30 -1.69 -2.63 -29.68
C GLY A 30 -2.58 -1.44 -30.02
N LEU A 31 -2.03 -0.34 -30.53
CA LEU A 31 -2.79 0.88 -30.86
C LEU A 31 -3.39 0.81 -32.28
N ASP A 32 -4.67 1.16 -32.38
CA ASP A 32 -5.34 1.46 -33.65
C ASP A 32 -5.28 2.97 -33.91
N LEU A 33 -4.27 3.38 -34.69
CA LEU A 33 -4.01 4.80 -34.98
C LEU A 33 -5.16 5.44 -35.76
N LEU A 34 -5.71 4.75 -36.77
CA LEU A 34 -6.80 5.27 -37.58
C LEU A 34 -8.04 5.52 -36.71
N ARG A 35 -8.38 4.56 -35.84
CA ARG A 35 -9.47 4.73 -34.88
C ARG A 35 -9.22 5.88 -33.93
N MET A 36 -8.00 6.04 -33.43
CA MET A 36 -7.66 7.14 -32.52
C MET A 36 -7.83 8.50 -33.19
N VAL A 37 -7.35 8.66 -34.42
CA VAL A 37 -7.50 9.89 -35.20
C VAL A 37 -8.97 10.18 -35.51
N THR A 38 -9.73 9.15 -35.89
CA THR A 38 -11.18 9.28 -36.15
C THR A 38 -11.92 9.75 -34.90
N LEU A 39 -11.71 9.08 -33.76
CA LEU A 39 -12.32 9.48 -32.48
C LEU A 39 -11.90 10.89 -32.06
N ALA A 40 -10.66 11.32 -32.35
CA ALA A 40 -10.21 12.67 -32.07
C ALA A 40 -10.92 13.71 -32.95
N HIS A 41 -11.15 13.40 -34.22
CA HIS A 41 -11.85 14.26 -35.16
C HIS A 41 -13.35 14.38 -34.84
N ASP A 42 -13.95 13.30 -34.36
CA ASP A 42 -15.38 13.24 -34.00
C ASP A 42 -15.72 13.97 -32.69
N LEU A 43 -14.71 14.38 -31.91
CA LEU A 43 -14.92 15.15 -30.68
C LEU A 43 -15.32 16.60 -31.00
N ALA A 44 -16.63 16.84 -31.02
CA ALA A 44 -17.21 18.17 -31.13
C ALA A 44 -17.46 18.81 -29.75
N THR A 45 -17.58 20.14 -29.71
CA THR A 45 -17.82 20.93 -28.48
C THR A 45 -19.12 20.58 -27.76
N ASN A 46 -20.11 20.05 -28.49
CA ASN A 46 -21.38 19.55 -27.97
C ASN A 46 -21.38 18.04 -27.69
N SER A 47 -20.21 17.38 -27.72
CA SER A 47 -20.05 15.95 -27.48
C SER A 47 -18.72 15.68 -26.77
N LEU A 48 -18.51 16.38 -25.65
CA LEU A 48 -17.28 16.26 -24.87
C LEU A 48 -17.39 15.14 -23.82
N PRO A 49 -16.28 14.43 -23.53
CA PRO A 49 -16.26 13.44 -22.47
C PRO A 49 -16.37 14.10 -21.09
N PRO A 50 -16.96 13.40 -20.11
CA PRO A 50 -16.96 13.85 -18.73
C PRO A 50 -15.56 13.69 -18.11
N VAL A 51 -15.37 14.25 -16.92
CA VAL A 51 -14.14 14.15 -16.13
C VAL A 51 -14.45 13.51 -14.79
N ALA A 52 -13.84 12.36 -14.50
CA ALA A 52 -13.86 11.74 -13.19
C ALA A 52 -12.85 12.46 -12.28
N LEU A 53 -13.27 12.83 -11.07
CA LEU A 53 -12.40 13.39 -10.04
C LEU A 53 -12.66 12.66 -8.71
N LEU A 54 -11.62 12.49 -7.91
CA LEU A 54 -11.62 11.77 -6.64
C LEU A 54 -10.97 12.60 -5.53
N ARG A 55 -11.37 12.33 -4.29
CA ARG A 55 -10.62 12.69 -3.08
C ARG A 55 -10.83 11.63 -2.00
N THR A 56 -9.86 11.45 -1.13
CA THR A 56 -10.01 10.59 0.04
C THR A 56 -10.93 11.26 1.07
N ILE A 57 -11.85 10.47 1.65
CA ILE A 57 -12.71 10.88 2.78
C ILE A 57 -12.05 10.45 4.08
N ASP A 58 -11.73 9.16 4.17
CA ASP A 58 -11.23 8.54 5.39
C ASP A 58 -10.39 7.30 5.06
N GLU A 59 -9.37 7.04 5.88
CA GLU A 59 -8.55 5.84 5.85
C GLU A 59 -7.81 5.64 7.18
N PRO A 60 -7.68 4.38 7.67
CA PRO A 60 -6.81 4.08 8.80
C PRO A 60 -5.35 4.42 8.47
N ARG A 61 -4.66 5.09 9.40
CA ARG A 61 -3.24 5.44 9.25
C ARG A 61 -2.34 4.46 10.01
N ALA A 62 -1.36 3.90 9.30
CA ALA A 62 -0.28 3.16 9.91
C ALA A 62 0.70 4.12 10.61
N ALA A 63 1.10 3.80 11.83
CA ALA A 63 2.06 4.56 12.63
C ALA A 63 3.50 4.10 12.34
N PRO A 64 4.42 5.00 11.92
CA PRO A 64 5.83 4.69 11.77
C PRO A 64 6.44 4.20 13.09
N GLY A 65 7.36 3.24 13.01
CA GLY A 65 8.03 2.65 14.17
C GLY A 65 7.19 1.63 14.95
N ARG A 66 5.88 1.56 14.69
CA ARG A 66 4.95 0.59 15.28
C ARG A 66 4.39 -0.37 14.24
N ASP A 67 3.73 0.18 13.23
CA ASP A 67 3.00 -0.58 12.23
C ASP A 67 3.89 -0.88 11.00
N PHE A 68 4.98 -0.14 10.82
CA PHE A 68 6.01 -0.38 9.80
C PHE A 68 7.32 0.36 10.15
N PHE A 69 8.40 0.00 9.46
CA PHE A 69 9.76 0.49 9.75
C PHE A 69 10.39 1.05 8.47
N ASP A 70 10.43 2.36 8.32
CA ASP A 70 10.89 3.03 7.10
C ASP A 70 11.36 4.46 7.43
N LEU A 71 11.97 5.15 6.47
CA LEU A 71 12.23 6.60 6.56
C LEU A 71 10.95 7.42 6.32
N ALA A 72 9.96 6.82 5.66
CA ALA A 72 8.69 7.48 5.36
C ALA A 72 7.83 7.65 6.62
N ASN A 73 7.15 8.79 6.73
CA ASN A 73 6.25 9.09 7.86
C ASN A 73 4.82 8.56 7.65
N GLY A 74 4.56 7.83 6.56
CA GLY A 74 3.23 7.30 6.26
C GLY A 74 3.16 6.53 4.94
N GLU A 75 1.93 6.19 4.56
CA GLU A 75 1.61 5.42 3.37
C GLU A 75 1.14 6.27 2.18
N VAL A 76 0.83 7.55 2.38
CA VAL A 76 0.41 8.46 1.30
C VAL A 76 1.62 8.82 0.43
N LEU A 77 1.59 8.46 -0.86
CA LEU A 77 2.55 8.95 -1.83
C LEU A 77 2.11 10.31 -2.38
N PHE A 78 0.86 10.39 -2.82
CA PHE A 78 0.20 11.65 -3.17
C PHE A 78 -1.32 11.47 -3.19
N ASP A 79 -2.02 12.61 -3.08
CA ASP A 79 -3.45 12.73 -3.36
C ASP A 79 -3.66 13.88 -4.36
N SER A 80 -4.31 13.56 -5.47
CA SER A 80 -4.70 14.51 -6.50
C SER A 80 -6.10 14.19 -7.00
N PRO A 81 -6.80 15.16 -7.62
CA PRO A 81 -8.14 14.92 -8.14
C PRO A 81 -8.23 13.76 -9.14
N ALA A 82 -7.15 13.44 -9.86
CA ALA A 82 -7.15 12.34 -10.84
C ALA A 82 -6.54 11.04 -10.30
N ALA A 83 -5.84 11.07 -9.17
CA ALA A 83 -5.14 9.91 -8.65
C ALA A 83 -4.84 10.02 -7.14
N VAL A 84 -5.21 8.97 -6.41
CA VAL A 84 -4.92 8.71 -5.00
C VAL A 84 -3.95 7.54 -4.94
N ALA A 85 -2.76 7.73 -4.37
CA ALA A 85 -1.72 6.70 -4.36
C ALA A 85 -1.22 6.40 -2.94
N ARG A 86 -1.17 5.10 -2.62
CA ARG A 86 -0.67 4.57 -1.34
C ARG A 86 0.48 3.60 -1.56
N ILE A 87 1.54 3.74 -0.77
CA ILE A 87 2.56 2.71 -0.61
C ILE A 87 2.21 1.90 0.63
N VAL A 88 1.97 0.60 0.46
CA VAL A 88 1.52 -0.27 1.55
C VAL A 88 2.70 -0.71 2.41
N ARG A 89 2.84 -0.08 3.57
CA ARG A 89 3.94 -0.29 4.54
C ARG A 89 3.47 -1.02 5.79
N GLY A 90 2.34 -0.58 6.34
CA GLY A 90 1.78 -1.08 7.59
C GLY A 90 1.55 -2.58 7.53
N MET A 91 1.41 -3.25 8.68
CA MET A 91 1.21 -4.70 8.69
C MET A 91 -0.23 -5.18 8.57
N ALA A 92 -1.24 -4.30 8.64
CA ALA A 92 -2.64 -4.71 8.47
C ALA A 92 -2.86 -5.47 7.15
N TYR A 93 -3.54 -6.61 7.22
CA TYR A 93 -3.83 -7.46 6.05
C TYR A 93 -4.72 -6.75 5.04
N THR A 94 -5.78 -6.09 5.51
CA THR A 94 -6.73 -5.35 4.68
C THR A 94 -6.50 -3.86 4.80
N ARG A 95 -6.28 -3.18 3.67
CA ARG A 95 -6.37 -1.73 3.55
C ARG A 95 -7.81 -1.31 3.34
N ARG A 96 -8.20 -0.19 3.95
CA ARG A 96 -9.52 0.42 3.78
C ARG A 96 -9.36 1.88 3.42
N ILE A 97 -10.11 2.34 2.43
CA ILE A 97 -10.17 3.73 2.03
C ILE A 97 -11.59 4.08 1.57
N SER A 98 -12.11 5.20 2.04
CA SER A 98 -13.35 5.81 1.54
C SER A 98 -12.99 6.92 0.57
N VAL A 99 -13.60 6.94 -0.62
CA VAL A 99 -13.30 7.92 -1.67
C VAL A 99 -14.55 8.61 -2.20
N ASP A 100 -14.46 9.93 -2.41
CA ASP A 100 -15.54 10.80 -2.89
C ASP A 100 -15.29 11.24 -4.33
N GLY A 101 -16.17 10.80 -5.23
CA GLY A 101 -16.16 11.12 -6.65
C GLY A 101 -17.08 12.27 -7.07
N ARG A 102 -17.80 12.92 -6.14
CA ARG A 102 -18.85 13.92 -6.46
C ARG A 102 -18.30 15.20 -7.10
N ALA A 103 -16.99 15.44 -7.00
CA ALA A 103 -16.33 16.52 -7.72
C ALA A 103 -16.26 16.28 -9.24
N SER A 104 -16.58 15.08 -9.74
CA SER A 104 -16.66 14.79 -11.17
C SER A 104 -17.58 15.76 -11.92
N ARG A 105 -17.30 16.00 -13.20
CA ARG A 105 -17.99 17.00 -14.03
C ARG A 105 -18.42 16.42 -15.36
N ASN A 106 -19.61 16.81 -15.80
CA ASN A 106 -20.08 16.59 -17.15
C ASN A 106 -20.24 17.94 -17.85
N PRO A 107 -19.55 18.19 -18.98
CA PRO A 107 -19.83 19.38 -19.79
C PRO A 107 -21.20 19.30 -20.50
N MET A 108 -21.80 18.11 -20.56
CA MET A 108 -23.11 17.87 -21.17
C MET A 108 -24.24 17.87 -20.12
N PRO A 109 -25.49 18.16 -20.49
CA PRO A 109 -26.62 18.19 -19.56
C PRO A 109 -27.10 16.79 -19.12
N SER A 110 -26.58 15.73 -19.73
CA SER A 110 -26.92 14.35 -19.37
C SER A 110 -26.45 14.00 -17.94
N PRO A 111 -27.14 13.09 -17.24
CA PRO A 111 -26.71 12.65 -15.92
C PRO A 111 -25.41 11.84 -16.01
N LEU A 112 -24.54 12.00 -15.01
CA LEU A 112 -23.35 11.16 -14.85
C LEU A 112 -23.74 9.81 -14.27
N LYS A 113 -23.20 8.74 -14.86
CA LYS A 113 -23.21 7.40 -14.27
C LYS A 113 -21.80 7.01 -13.84
N ALA A 114 -21.67 6.51 -12.62
CA ALA A 114 -20.41 6.09 -12.03
C ALA A 114 -20.14 4.60 -12.30
N HIS A 115 -18.89 4.28 -12.63
CA HIS A 115 -18.38 2.92 -12.79
C HIS A 115 -17.12 2.79 -11.93
N TRP A 116 -17.19 1.95 -10.91
CA TRP A 116 -16.02 1.58 -10.11
C TRP A 116 -15.50 0.24 -10.57
N VAL A 117 -14.24 0.19 -10.99
CA VAL A 117 -13.67 -0.98 -11.65
C VAL A 117 -12.30 -1.34 -11.08
N LEU A 118 -12.08 -2.63 -10.87
CA LEU A 118 -10.75 -3.17 -10.63
C LEU A 118 -10.06 -3.35 -11.99
N LEU A 119 -8.97 -2.62 -12.21
CA LEU A 119 -8.18 -2.69 -13.44
C LEU A 119 -6.99 -3.63 -13.30
N GLN A 120 -6.35 -3.61 -12.13
CA GLN A 120 -5.21 -4.45 -11.81
C GLN A 120 -5.30 -4.99 -10.39
N GLY A 121 -5.08 -6.30 -10.21
CA GLY A 121 -5.14 -6.96 -8.91
C GLY A 121 -5.88 -8.29 -8.97
N ASP A 122 -5.94 -8.97 -7.82
CA ASP A 122 -6.71 -10.19 -7.64
C ASP A 122 -8.15 -9.82 -7.22
N PRO A 123 -9.18 -10.13 -8.04
CA PRO A 123 -10.56 -9.81 -7.70
C PRO A 123 -11.04 -10.50 -6.42
N GLY A 124 -10.45 -11.64 -6.02
CA GLY A 124 -10.78 -12.31 -4.75
C GLY A 124 -10.29 -11.56 -3.51
N LYS A 125 -9.41 -10.55 -3.68
CA LYS A 125 -8.80 -9.76 -2.60
C LYS A 125 -9.26 -8.31 -2.58
N VAL A 126 -10.15 -7.91 -3.47
CA VAL A 126 -10.61 -6.53 -3.60
C VAL A 126 -12.11 -6.46 -3.46
N ARG A 127 -12.60 -5.58 -2.58
CA ARG A 127 -14.02 -5.26 -2.44
C ARG A 127 -14.21 -3.78 -2.71
N ILE A 128 -15.16 -3.46 -3.56
CA ILE A 128 -15.49 -2.09 -3.97
C ILE A 128 -16.99 -1.93 -3.74
N THR A 129 -17.36 -1.07 -2.80
CA THR A 129 -18.75 -0.91 -2.38
C THR A 129 -19.19 0.55 -2.59
N PRO A 130 -19.82 0.87 -3.73
CA PRO A 130 -20.47 2.17 -3.91
C PRO A 130 -21.57 2.37 -2.85
N ARG A 131 -21.67 3.57 -2.28
CA ARG A 131 -22.67 3.84 -1.23
C ARG A 131 -24.08 3.91 -1.80
N ALA A 132 -25.04 3.35 -1.07
CA ALA A 132 -26.45 3.40 -1.46
C ALA A 132 -26.92 4.86 -1.55
N GLY A 133 -27.58 5.22 -2.66
CA GLY A 133 -28.02 6.59 -2.92
C GLY A 133 -26.92 7.59 -3.34
N GLU A 134 -25.65 7.24 -3.15
CA GLU A 134 -24.48 8.08 -3.50
C GLU A 134 -23.44 7.27 -4.30
N PRO A 135 -23.74 6.85 -5.55
CA PRO A 135 -22.89 5.91 -6.31
C PRO A 135 -21.52 6.47 -6.70
N LEU A 136 -21.32 7.78 -6.56
CA LEU A 136 -20.02 8.45 -6.74
C LEU A 136 -19.14 8.37 -5.50
N ILE A 137 -19.61 7.84 -4.37
CA ILE A 137 -18.81 7.54 -3.19
C ILE A 137 -18.66 6.03 -3.10
N ALA A 138 -17.45 5.56 -2.83
CA ALA A 138 -17.21 4.14 -2.61
C ALA A 138 -16.28 3.90 -1.43
N ASP A 139 -16.57 2.82 -0.70
CA ASP A 139 -15.71 2.24 0.30
C ASP A 139 -14.94 1.08 -0.36
N ILE A 140 -13.62 1.15 -0.32
CA ILE A 140 -12.71 0.21 -0.99
C ILE A 140 -11.91 -0.53 0.07
N GLU A 141 -11.92 -1.85 -0.03
CA GLU A 141 -11.06 -2.73 0.76
C GLU A 141 -10.12 -3.53 -0.16
N VAL A 142 -8.84 -3.60 0.22
CA VAL A 142 -7.82 -4.33 -0.52
C VAL A 142 -7.00 -5.18 0.45
N ASP A 143 -7.13 -6.49 0.33
CA ASP A 143 -6.35 -7.45 1.11
C ASP A 143 -4.92 -7.54 0.59
N TYR A 144 -4.00 -8.06 1.39
CA TYR A 144 -2.59 -8.12 1.02
C TYR A 144 -2.38 -8.93 -0.27
N HIS A 145 -1.88 -8.26 -1.31
CA HIS A 145 -1.59 -8.86 -2.61
C HIS A 145 -0.18 -9.44 -2.72
N GLY A 146 0.72 -9.06 -1.80
CA GLY A 146 2.15 -9.31 -1.97
C GLY A 146 2.76 -8.47 -3.08
N GLY A 147 4.10 -8.53 -3.15
CA GLY A 147 4.87 -7.95 -4.23
C GLY A 147 4.96 -8.86 -5.46
N GLY A 148 4.90 -8.25 -6.64
CA GLY A 148 5.23 -8.91 -7.90
C GLY A 148 4.24 -10.01 -8.30
N PHE A 149 2.94 -9.76 -8.35
CA PHE A 149 1.97 -10.68 -8.96
C PHE A 149 1.85 -10.45 -10.48
N PRO A 150 1.38 -11.43 -11.28
CA PRO A 150 1.23 -11.25 -12.72
C PRO A 150 0.35 -10.04 -13.09
N ALA A 151 0.78 -9.25 -14.08
CA ALA A 151 0.03 -8.10 -14.57
C ALA A 151 -1.30 -8.51 -15.22
N ALA A 152 -1.37 -9.69 -15.80
CA ALA A 152 -2.61 -10.30 -16.27
C ALA A 152 -2.47 -11.82 -16.24
N THR A 153 -3.58 -12.53 -16.47
CA THR A 153 -3.56 -13.98 -16.72
C THR A 153 -2.50 -14.29 -17.79
N ASN A 154 -1.54 -15.16 -17.47
CA ASN A 154 -0.42 -15.57 -18.34
C ASN A 154 0.52 -14.43 -18.80
N SER A 155 0.52 -13.27 -18.13
CA SER A 155 1.48 -12.21 -18.45
C SER A 155 2.86 -12.53 -17.87
N PRO A 156 3.95 -12.37 -18.64
CA PRO A 156 5.31 -12.43 -18.10
C PRO A 156 5.65 -11.19 -17.26
N LEU A 157 4.89 -10.09 -17.43
CA LEU A 157 5.06 -8.88 -16.63
C LEU A 157 4.50 -9.09 -15.23
N ARG A 158 5.26 -8.64 -14.24
CA ARG A 158 4.86 -8.65 -12.83
C ARG A 158 4.68 -7.22 -12.35
N THR A 159 3.74 -7.02 -11.44
CA THR A 159 3.43 -5.73 -10.82
C THR A 159 3.21 -5.91 -9.34
N SER A 160 3.43 -4.85 -8.57
CA SER A 160 3.05 -4.78 -7.17
C SER A 160 1.92 -3.77 -6.94
N ARG A 161 1.29 -3.29 -8.01
CA ARG A 161 0.24 -2.27 -7.94
C ARG A 161 -1.13 -2.90 -8.10
N VAL A 162 -2.01 -2.65 -7.15
CA VAL A 162 -3.46 -2.81 -7.32
C VAL A 162 -4.00 -1.48 -7.81
N GLU A 163 -4.74 -1.49 -8.92
CA GLU A 163 -5.27 -0.30 -9.57
C GLU A 163 -6.78 -0.41 -9.68
N ILE A 164 -7.46 0.52 -9.01
CA ILE A 164 -8.91 0.68 -9.05
C ILE A 164 -9.20 2.03 -9.69
N ALA A 165 -10.26 2.13 -10.48
CA ALA A 165 -10.64 3.39 -11.10
C ALA A 165 -12.11 3.74 -10.87
N LEU A 166 -12.36 5.04 -10.69
CA LEU A 166 -13.64 5.65 -11.00
C LEU A 166 -13.61 6.10 -12.47
N ILE A 167 -14.55 5.61 -13.24
CA ILE A 167 -14.86 6.07 -14.59
C ILE A 167 -16.29 6.59 -14.56
N VAL A 168 -16.52 7.80 -15.05
CA VAL A 168 -17.88 8.34 -15.19
C VAL A 168 -18.27 8.37 -16.66
N GLU A 169 -19.55 8.15 -16.97
CA GLU A 169 -20.07 8.27 -18.33
C GLU A 169 -21.23 9.26 -18.41
N ASN A 170 -21.37 9.88 -19.59
CA ASN A 170 -22.44 10.84 -19.88
C ASN A 170 -23.42 10.33 -20.96
N GLY A 171 -23.46 9.02 -21.18
CA GLY A 171 -24.27 8.37 -22.22
C GLY A 171 -23.57 8.26 -23.57
N ALA A 172 -22.77 9.26 -23.97
CA ALA A 172 -21.98 9.24 -25.20
C ALA A 172 -20.56 8.71 -24.98
N HIS A 173 -19.88 9.23 -23.95
CA HIS A 173 -18.46 8.99 -23.70
C HIS A 173 -18.20 8.52 -22.28
N PHE A 174 -17.15 7.73 -22.12
CA PHE A 174 -16.50 7.51 -20.83
C PHE A 174 -15.48 8.61 -20.54
N SER A 175 -15.27 8.92 -19.26
CA SER A 175 -14.17 9.77 -18.83
C SER A 175 -12.82 9.04 -18.97
N PRO A 176 -11.70 9.77 -19.00
CA PRO A 176 -10.46 9.22 -18.46
C PRO A 176 -10.68 8.69 -17.03
N PRO A 177 -10.04 7.58 -16.63
CA PRO A 177 -10.15 7.06 -15.26
C PRO A 177 -9.48 8.01 -14.26
N ALA A 178 -10.11 8.17 -13.09
CA ALA A 178 -9.44 8.65 -11.89
C ALA A 178 -9.07 7.45 -11.02
N PHE A 179 -7.83 7.36 -10.55
CA PHE A 179 -7.27 6.14 -9.96
C PHE A 179 -7.19 6.15 -8.44
N VAL A 180 -7.37 4.98 -7.84
CA VAL A 180 -6.98 4.64 -6.48
C VAL A 180 -5.98 3.48 -6.56
N THR A 181 -4.74 3.73 -6.16
CA THR A 181 -3.63 2.79 -6.35
C THR A 181 -3.00 2.39 -5.03
N PHE A 182 -2.83 1.08 -4.83
CA PHE A 182 -2.06 0.52 -3.72
C PHE A 182 -0.81 -0.17 -4.27
N CYS A 183 0.37 0.34 -3.92
CA CYS A 183 1.66 -0.24 -4.28
C CYS A 183 2.24 -1.03 -3.11
N TYR A 184 2.38 -2.34 -3.27
CA TYR A 184 3.01 -3.22 -2.29
C TYR A 184 4.53 -3.23 -2.48
N LEU A 185 5.27 -3.15 -1.37
CA LEU A 185 6.72 -3.23 -1.38
C LEU A 185 7.15 -4.65 -1.80
N ASN A 186 7.89 -4.74 -2.90
CA ASN A 186 8.25 -6.03 -3.49
C ASN A 186 9.36 -6.73 -2.71
N HIS A 187 10.19 -5.96 -1.99
CA HIS A 187 11.27 -6.48 -1.16
C HIS A 187 10.82 -6.97 0.23
N GLU A 188 9.52 -7.21 0.43
CA GLU A 188 8.98 -7.70 1.69
C GLU A 188 8.13 -8.94 1.47
N LEU A 189 8.42 -10.00 2.23
CA LEU A 189 7.61 -11.21 2.26
C LEU A 189 6.84 -11.25 3.57
N ARG A 190 5.52 -11.09 3.48
CA ARG A 190 4.64 -11.10 4.66
C ARG A 190 3.88 -12.40 4.75
N LYS A 191 3.85 -12.98 5.95
CA LYS A 191 3.04 -14.14 6.28
C LYS A 191 1.94 -13.71 7.24
N TYR A 192 0.72 -14.13 6.97
CA TYR A 192 -0.45 -13.84 7.76
C TYR A 192 -1.09 -15.13 8.30
N ALA A 193 -1.75 -15.04 9.44
CA ALA A 193 -2.64 -16.07 9.95
C ALA A 193 -3.96 -16.07 9.15
N GLY A 194 -4.77 -17.12 9.30
CA GLY A 194 -6.08 -17.23 8.62
C GLY A 194 -7.08 -16.14 9.01
N ASP A 195 -6.88 -15.49 10.15
CA ASP A 195 -7.67 -14.35 10.63
C ASP A 195 -7.10 -12.97 10.20
N GLY A 196 -6.04 -12.95 9.39
CA GLY A 196 -5.43 -11.73 8.88
C GLY A 196 -4.40 -11.07 9.81
N ARG A 197 -4.05 -11.66 10.96
CA ARG A 197 -2.94 -11.15 11.78
C ARG A 197 -1.60 -11.40 11.10
N ILE A 198 -0.69 -10.42 11.18
CA ILE A 198 0.67 -10.58 10.68
C ILE A 198 1.42 -11.59 11.56
N LEU A 199 2.09 -12.57 10.96
CA LEU A 199 2.91 -13.56 11.66
C LEU A 199 4.39 -13.27 11.48
N ALA A 200 4.79 -12.92 10.27
CA ALA A 200 6.19 -12.63 9.96
C ALA A 200 6.32 -11.65 8.81
N VAL A 201 7.40 -10.87 8.83
CA VAL A 201 7.86 -10.10 7.68
C VAL A 201 9.34 -10.42 7.47
N ASP A 202 9.67 -11.01 6.32
CA ASP A 202 11.05 -11.22 5.90
C ASP A 202 11.45 -10.11 4.92
N TYR A 203 12.35 -9.24 5.37
CA TYR A 203 12.92 -8.18 4.55
C TYR A 203 14.23 -8.60 3.86
N ARG A 204 14.85 -9.70 4.28
CA ARG A 204 16.05 -10.29 3.65
C ARG A 204 15.68 -11.00 2.34
N GLY A 205 14.44 -11.48 2.24
CA GLY A 205 13.84 -12.06 1.03
C GLY A 205 13.77 -11.12 -0.18
N ALA A 206 14.36 -9.92 -0.09
CA ALA A 206 14.54 -8.93 -1.13
C ALA A 206 15.48 -9.37 -2.27
N ALA A 207 16.28 -10.43 -2.11
CA ALA A 207 17.20 -10.89 -3.15
C ALA A 207 16.45 -11.17 -4.48
N GLY A 208 16.77 -10.40 -5.53
CA GLY A 208 16.09 -10.47 -6.83
C GLY A 208 14.74 -9.74 -6.92
N ARG A 209 14.30 -9.05 -5.85
CA ARG A 209 13.04 -8.28 -5.81
C ARG A 209 13.31 -6.80 -5.68
N TYR A 210 13.08 -6.06 -6.76
CA TYR A 210 13.28 -4.62 -6.78
C TYR A 210 12.07 -3.86 -6.22
N THR A 211 12.34 -2.87 -5.38
CA THR A 211 11.47 -1.72 -5.10
C THR A 211 12.35 -0.49 -5.18
N ASP A 212 11.84 0.58 -5.79
CA ASP A 212 12.56 1.83 -5.90
C ASP A 212 12.99 2.36 -4.51
N PRO A 213 14.29 2.66 -4.29
CA PRO A 213 14.79 3.26 -3.05
C PRO A 213 14.12 4.58 -2.67
N ALA A 214 13.51 5.29 -3.61
CA ALA A 214 12.68 6.47 -3.31
C ALA A 214 11.38 6.10 -2.58
N LEU A 215 10.91 4.85 -2.70
CA LEU A 215 9.72 4.35 -2.02
C LEU A 215 10.04 3.66 -0.69
N SER A 216 11.07 2.83 -0.64
CA SER A 216 11.52 2.15 0.60
C SER A 216 12.92 1.58 0.38
N LEU A 217 13.75 1.67 1.40
CA LEU A 217 15.08 1.08 1.37
C LEU A 217 15.04 -0.41 1.76
N PRO A 218 15.94 -1.24 1.19
CA PRO A 218 16.19 -2.61 1.64
C PRO A 218 16.51 -2.68 3.14
N LYS A 219 16.11 -3.77 3.78
CA LYS A 219 16.37 -4.05 5.21
C LYS A 219 16.88 -5.48 5.34
N GLN A 220 17.72 -5.75 6.33
CA GLN A 220 18.42 -7.04 6.45
C GLN A 220 18.00 -7.84 7.70
N TRP A 221 16.70 -7.86 8.02
CA TRP A 221 16.17 -8.61 9.16
C TRP A 221 14.85 -9.31 8.85
N ILE A 222 14.42 -10.17 9.77
CA ILE A 222 13.07 -10.73 9.84
C ILE A 222 12.41 -10.22 11.11
N ASP A 223 11.12 -9.87 11.03
CA ASP A 223 10.28 -9.68 12.22
C ASP A 223 9.30 -10.85 12.37
N LEU A 224 9.24 -11.42 13.58
CA LEU A 224 8.33 -12.50 13.99
C LEU A 224 7.37 -11.95 15.05
N TYR A 225 6.08 -11.83 14.70
CA TYR A 225 5.10 -11.15 15.54
C TYR A 225 4.54 -12.09 16.62
N LEU A 226 4.40 -11.56 17.83
CA LEU A 226 4.00 -12.29 19.03
C LEU A 226 2.61 -11.83 19.48
N TYR A 227 1.80 -12.79 19.93
CA TYR A 227 0.44 -12.53 20.37
C TYR A 227 0.14 -13.25 21.67
N ASP A 228 -0.77 -12.69 22.46
CA ASP A 228 -1.32 -13.39 23.63
C ASP A 228 -2.45 -14.36 23.24
N ALA A 229 -2.99 -15.06 24.24
CA ALA A 229 -4.10 -16.00 24.07
C ALA A 229 -5.40 -15.36 23.54
N ARG A 230 -5.53 -14.03 23.61
CA ARG A 230 -6.65 -13.25 23.06
C ARG A 230 -6.33 -12.67 21.68
N ASN A 231 -5.25 -13.12 21.05
CA ASN A 231 -4.76 -12.65 19.76
C ASN A 231 -4.40 -11.16 19.70
N ARG A 232 -4.06 -10.54 20.84
CA ARG A 232 -3.56 -9.16 20.91
C ARG A 232 -2.05 -9.15 20.69
N LEU A 233 -1.54 -8.21 19.89
CA LEU A 233 -0.13 -8.06 19.59
C LEU A 233 0.64 -7.69 20.87
N THR A 234 1.56 -8.55 21.31
CA THR A 234 2.42 -8.33 22.49
C THR A 234 3.83 -7.88 22.13
N GLY A 235 4.15 -7.82 20.83
CA GLY A 235 5.44 -7.36 20.33
C GLY A 235 5.91 -8.18 19.14
N TRP A 236 7.20 -8.12 18.84
CA TRP A 236 7.83 -9.01 17.86
C TRP A 236 9.27 -9.31 18.25
N THR A 237 9.80 -10.39 17.69
CA THR A 237 11.23 -10.69 17.72
C THR A 237 11.83 -10.33 16.37
N ARG A 238 12.85 -9.48 16.36
CA ARG A 238 13.64 -9.18 15.17
C ARG A 238 14.87 -10.08 15.13
N VAL A 239 15.09 -10.75 14.01
CA VAL A 239 16.25 -11.61 13.77
C VAL A 239 17.13 -10.97 12.70
N ARG A 240 18.42 -10.76 13.02
CA ARG A 240 19.41 -10.20 12.11
C ARG A 240 20.72 -10.97 12.26
N GLY A 241 21.16 -11.64 11.19
CA GLY A 241 22.29 -12.56 11.30
C GLY A 241 22.03 -13.65 12.34
N GLY A 242 22.94 -13.78 13.32
CA GLY A 242 22.80 -14.68 14.47
C GLY A 242 22.12 -14.07 15.70
N GLU A 243 21.74 -12.80 15.64
CA GLU A 243 21.19 -12.06 16.79
C GLU A 243 19.66 -12.01 16.75
N SER A 244 19.06 -11.95 17.94
CA SER A 244 17.61 -11.81 18.12
C SER A 244 17.32 -10.75 19.18
N GLU A 245 16.46 -9.80 18.83
CA GLU A 245 16.07 -8.68 19.68
C GLU A 245 14.56 -8.69 19.87
N GLY A 246 14.09 -8.51 21.10
CA GLY A 246 12.66 -8.36 21.38
C GLY A 246 12.20 -6.92 21.21
N PHE A 247 10.97 -6.72 20.76
CA PHE A 247 10.32 -5.41 20.64
C PHE A 247 8.97 -5.43 21.35
N THR A 248 8.62 -4.31 21.96
CA THR A 248 7.30 -4.04 22.55
C THR A 248 6.27 -3.71 21.45
N PRO A 249 4.96 -3.80 21.74
CA PRO A 249 3.91 -3.49 20.76
C PRO A 249 3.97 -2.08 20.18
N ASP A 250 4.56 -1.14 20.90
CA ASP A 250 4.76 0.27 20.53
C ASP A 250 6.12 0.55 19.87
N GLY A 251 6.93 -0.48 19.61
CA GLY A 251 8.13 -0.39 18.79
C GLY A 251 9.44 -0.09 19.50
N ALA A 252 9.50 -0.20 20.82
CA ALA A 252 10.75 -0.08 21.56
C ALA A 252 11.45 -1.44 21.69
N ARG A 253 12.78 -1.45 21.56
CA ARG A 253 13.63 -2.63 21.74
C ARG A 253 13.74 -3.00 23.21
N VAL A 254 13.30 -4.19 23.59
CA VAL A 254 13.32 -4.68 24.96
C VAL A 254 14.76 -4.79 25.47
N LEU A 255 15.05 -4.15 26.61
CA LEU A 255 16.33 -4.23 27.31
C LEU A 255 16.28 -5.23 28.46
N THR A 256 15.20 -5.19 29.26
CA THR A 256 15.01 -6.09 30.40
C THR A 256 13.59 -6.63 30.43
N ARG A 257 13.42 -7.80 31.04
CA ARG A 257 12.13 -8.46 31.19
C ARG A 257 11.85 -8.80 32.65
N ASP A 258 10.58 -8.93 32.99
CA ASP A 258 10.14 -9.49 34.27
C ASP A 258 10.14 -11.03 34.24
N ALA A 259 9.73 -11.66 35.36
CA ALA A 259 9.65 -13.11 35.49
C ALA A 259 8.63 -13.77 34.54
N HIS A 260 7.67 -13.01 34.01
CA HIS A 260 6.68 -13.48 33.04
C HIS A 260 7.13 -13.25 31.59
N GLY A 261 8.35 -12.75 31.38
CA GLY A 261 8.90 -12.46 30.06
C GLY A 261 8.37 -11.16 29.43
N ARG A 262 7.67 -10.32 30.18
CA ARG A 262 7.14 -9.03 29.71
C ARG A 262 8.22 -7.95 29.83
N ALA A 263 8.16 -6.90 29.02
CA ALA A 263 9.19 -5.86 29.02
C ALA A 263 9.13 -5.00 30.29
N LEU A 264 10.24 -4.83 31.02
CA LEU A 264 10.31 -3.86 32.12
C LEU A 264 10.91 -2.53 31.64
N THR A 265 11.96 -2.62 30.84
CA THR A 265 12.56 -1.47 30.16
C THR A 265 12.77 -1.77 28.69
N ALA A 266 12.55 -0.77 27.84
CA ALA A 266 12.80 -0.87 26.41
C ALA A 266 13.33 0.45 25.85
N ARG A 267 14.22 0.38 24.87
CA ARG A 267 14.83 1.53 24.21
C ARG A 267 14.09 1.90 22.94
N VAL A 268 13.79 3.17 22.78
CA VAL A 268 13.22 3.68 21.53
C VAL A 268 14.31 3.57 20.46
N VAL A 269 13.94 3.03 19.29
CA VAL A 269 14.83 2.94 18.14
C VAL A 269 14.44 3.98 17.09
N SER A 270 15.39 4.34 16.25
CA SER A 270 15.13 5.09 15.02
C SER A 270 15.70 4.36 13.81
N TYR A 271 15.30 4.78 12.62
CA TYR A 271 15.71 4.17 11.38
C TYR A 271 16.42 5.21 10.52
N LEU A 272 17.61 4.87 10.04
CA LEU A 272 18.48 5.76 9.27
C LEU A 272 18.89 5.10 7.96
N ARG A 273 19.23 5.92 6.97
CA ARG A 273 19.88 5.46 5.74
C ARG A 273 21.34 5.15 6.04
N ARG A 274 21.82 3.99 5.60
CA ARG A 274 23.24 3.65 5.52
C ARG A 274 23.65 3.46 4.06
N GLU A 275 24.78 4.06 3.70
CA GLU A 275 25.45 3.83 2.42
C GLU A 275 26.47 2.70 2.60
N GLY A 276 26.51 1.79 1.63
CA GLY A 276 27.39 0.64 1.61
C GLY A 276 27.91 0.32 0.21
N ARG A 277 28.50 -0.86 0.07
CA ARG A 277 28.88 -1.44 -1.23
C ARG A 277 28.46 -2.90 -1.28
N ASP A 278 28.06 -3.38 -2.46
CA ASP A 278 27.87 -4.81 -2.71
C ASP A 278 29.20 -5.51 -3.02
N ASP A 279 29.14 -6.83 -3.25
CA ASP A 279 30.31 -7.67 -3.55
C ASP A 279 31.04 -7.26 -4.85
N ALA A 280 30.35 -6.55 -5.76
CA ALA A 280 30.92 -5.99 -6.98
C ALA A 280 31.43 -4.54 -6.79
N GLY A 281 31.35 -4.00 -5.57
CA GLY A 281 31.79 -2.65 -5.22
C GLY A 281 30.81 -1.54 -5.59
N HIS A 282 29.61 -1.86 -6.10
CA HIS A 282 28.60 -0.87 -6.43
C HIS A 282 27.97 -0.28 -5.16
N PRO A 283 27.65 1.02 -5.15
CA PRO A 283 27.04 1.66 -3.98
C PRO A 283 25.67 1.04 -3.68
N THR A 284 25.44 0.74 -2.42
CA THR A 284 24.15 0.25 -1.92
C THR A 284 23.57 1.22 -0.90
N LEU A 285 22.24 1.25 -0.81
CA LEU A 285 21.51 1.94 0.24
C LEU A 285 20.69 0.92 1.01
N GLU A 286 20.70 1.05 2.33
CA GLU A 286 19.87 0.23 3.21
C GLU A 286 19.33 1.05 4.37
N LEU A 287 18.23 0.57 4.93
CA LEU A 287 17.70 1.07 6.18
C LEU A 287 18.35 0.33 7.34
N VAL A 288 18.87 1.06 8.31
CA VAL A 288 19.40 0.50 9.55
C VAL A 288 18.61 0.99 10.75
N GLN A 289 18.37 0.07 11.68
CA GLN A 289 17.91 0.39 13.03
C GLN A 289 19.08 0.94 13.84
N THR A 290 18.84 2.00 14.60
CA THR A 290 19.78 2.53 15.59
C THR A 290 19.05 2.80 16.91
N ASP A 291 19.78 2.64 18.01
CA ASP A 291 19.31 2.97 19.34
C ASP A 291 19.28 4.50 19.54
N THR A 292 18.23 5.00 20.19
CA THR A 292 18.19 6.40 20.66
C THR A 292 18.65 6.50 22.12
N ASP A 293 18.78 7.73 22.61
CA ASP A 293 19.03 7.99 24.04
C ASP A 293 17.78 7.77 24.92
N ARG A 294 16.64 7.37 24.37
CA ARG A 294 15.37 7.29 25.12
C ARG A 294 15.06 5.87 25.56
N VAL A 295 14.85 5.68 26.87
CA VAL A 295 14.48 4.40 27.49
C VAL A 295 13.14 4.55 28.21
N ARG A 296 12.19 3.69 27.85
CA ARG A 296 10.86 3.58 28.46
C ARG A 296 10.86 2.54 29.57
N ARG A 297 10.13 2.82 30.66
CA ARG A 297 9.77 1.83 31.68
C ARG A 297 8.29 1.48 31.53
N TYR A 298 7.96 0.20 31.68
CA TYR A 298 6.60 -0.31 31.54
C TYR A 298 6.02 -0.71 32.89
N ARG A 299 4.70 -0.58 33.02
CA ARG A 299 3.90 -1.11 34.13
C ARG A 299 2.82 -2.02 33.57
N TYR A 300 2.47 -3.02 34.36
CA TYR A 300 1.38 -3.96 34.10
C TYR A 300 0.36 -3.86 35.22
N ALA A 301 -0.92 -3.87 34.86
CA ALA A 301 -2.01 -3.72 35.84
C ALA A 301 -2.20 -4.97 36.73
N SER A 302 -1.78 -6.13 36.23
CA SER A 302 -1.86 -7.44 36.91
C SER A 302 -0.89 -8.43 36.26
N ASP A 303 -0.77 -9.64 36.81
CA ASP A 303 0.01 -10.72 36.18
C ASP A 303 -0.61 -11.22 34.86
N ASP A 304 -1.92 -11.04 34.68
CA ASP A 304 -2.64 -11.38 33.44
C ASP A 304 -2.52 -10.29 32.35
N ASP A 305 -2.00 -9.11 32.69
CA ASP A 305 -1.78 -8.04 31.73
C ASP A 305 -0.49 -8.31 30.93
N THR A 306 -0.65 -8.65 29.66
CA THR A 306 0.43 -8.98 28.73
C THR A 306 0.91 -7.78 27.90
N LEU A 307 0.16 -6.68 27.89
CA LEU A 307 0.46 -5.51 27.05
C LEU A 307 1.22 -4.46 27.86
N GLY A 308 0.70 -4.15 29.05
CA GLY A 308 1.19 -3.05 29.87
C GLY A 308 1.13 -1.71 29.15
N GLU A 309 1.72 -0.71 29.78
CA GLU A 309 1.84 0.63 29.22
C GLU A 309 3.17 1.27 29.62
N PRO A 310 3.74 2.13 28.77
CA PRO A 310 4.88 2.95 29.15
C PRO A 310 4.43 3.98 30.20
N VAL A 311 5.12 4.01 31.35
CA VAL A 311 4.79 4.91 32.48
C VAL A 311 5.82 6.00 32.72
N ASP A 312 7.02 5.84 32.16
CA ASP A 312 8.14 6.78 32.31
C ASP A 312 9.07 6.67 31.10
N GLU A 313 9.73 7.76 30.75
CA GLU A 313 10.74 7.80 29.70
C GLU A 313 11.93 8.66 30.15
N SER A 314 13.10 8.04 30.16
CA SER A 314 14.34 8.66 30.63
C SER A 314 15.38 8.73 29.50
N ARG A 315 16.32 9.67 29.62
CA ARG A 315 17.49 9.73 28.75
C ARG A 315 18.64 8.91 29.33
N GLN A 316 19.15 7.96 28.57
CA GLN A 316 20.29 7.12 28.89
C GLN A 316 21.18 7.00 27.64
N PRO A 317 22.51 7.11 27.76
CA PRO A 317 23.41 6.98 26.61
C PRO A 317 23.12 5.69 25.83
N ALA A 318 23.16 5.78 24.50
CA ALA A 318 23.17 4.58 23.67
C ALA A 318 24.39 3.73 24.10
N THR A 319 24.16 2.45 24.30
CA THR A 319 25.24 1.49 24.52
C THR A 319 25.77 1.13 23.15
N ASP A 320 27.05 1.38 22.92
CA ASP A 320 27.76 1.04 21.67
C ASP A 320 27.64 -0.45 21.32
#